data_AF-A0A951P2V2-F1
#
_entry.id   AF-A0A951P2V2-F1
#
_cell.length_a   1.000
_cell.length_b   1.000
_cell.length_c   1.000
_cell.angle_alpha   90.00
_cell.angle_beta   90.00
_cell.angle_gamma   90.00
#
_symmetry.space_group_name_H-M   'P 1'
#
loop_
_entity.id
_entity.type
_entity.pdbx_description
1 polymer ?
#
loop_
_entity_poly.entity_id
_entity_poly.type
_entity_poly.pdbx_seq_one_letter_code
_entity_poly.pdbx_strand_id
1 'polypeptide(L)'
;MPNVNVFQGSDASLVLAVDDKATVEGRLASDLITAYDFSSVVGRLQNVKVQVENVLKPYHELGKRFATELRPGNINVSGFVERAHVNGALIRLLLGEGAKSPPPIGAIAQPTFNIVIRLGNPAYPTNSSTLTVFGVKFESWNFSLPEDDFVMEALTFRALRISSEETDG
;
A
#
# COMPACT_ATOMS: atom_id res chain seq x y z
N MET A 1 -21.67 17.18 -3.48
CA MET A 1 -20.20 17.08 -3.58
C MET A 1 -19.85 15.60 -3.49
N PRO A 2 -19.24 14.97 -4.51
CA PRO A 2 -18.85 13.57 -4.41
C PRO A 2 -17.68 13.44 -3.43
N ASN A 3 -17.63 12.30 -2.73
CA ASN A 3 -16.67 12.00 -1.67
C ASN A 3 -15.21 12.21 -2.14
N VAL A 4 -14.50 13.19 -1.58
CA VAL A 4 -13.20 13.71 -2.07
C VAL A 4 -11.97 12.95 -1.54
N ASN A 5 -12.18 11.91 -0.73
CA ASN A 5 -11.08 11.22 -0.04
C ASN A 5 -10.58 9.95 -0.74
N VAL A 6 -10.96 9.75 -2.01
CA VAL A 6 -10.53 8.60 -2.80
C VAL A 6 -9.52 9.07 -3.85
N PHE A 7 -8.26 8.68 -3.67
CA PHE A 7 -7.23 8.91 -4.66
C PHE A 7 -7.23 7.74 -5.64
N GLN A 8 -7.40 8.03 -6.92
CA GLN A 8 -7.37 7.05 -8.00
C GLN A 8 -6.21 7.33 -8.94
N GLY A 9 -5.30 6.37 -9.07
CA GLY A 9 -4.25 6.38 -10.09
C GLY A 9 -4.47 5.28 -11.12
N SER A 10 -4.28 5.59 -12.41
CA SER A 10 -4.33 4.58 -13.47
C SER A 10 -3.18 3.59 -13.34
N ASP A 11 -1.98 4.09 -13.02
CA ASP A 11 -0.75 3.32 -12.95
C ASP A 11 0.03 3.63 -11.67
N ALA A 12 0.48 2.57 -10.99
CA ALA A 12 1.31 2.67 -9.80
C ALA A 12 2.40 1.59 -9.79
N SER A 13 3.49 1.84 -9.08
CA SER A 13 4.57 0.87 -8.86
C SER A 13 4.53 0.36 -7.44
N LEU A 14 4.63 -0.96 -7.30
CA LEU A 14 4.82 -1.63 -6.01
C LEU A 14 6.31 -1.76 -5.74
N VAL A 15 6.75 -1.26 -4.59
CA VAL A 15 8.16 -1.20 -4.19
C VAL A 15 8.31 -1.88 -2.83
N LEU A 16 9.42 -2.59 -2.61
CA LEU A 16 9.73 -3.13 -1.29
C LEU A 16 10.10 -2.00 -0.32
N ALA A 17 9.52 -2.00 0.89
CA ALA A 17 9.85 -1.01 1.91
C ALA A 17 11.17 -1.42 2.60
N VAL A 18 12.27 -0.80 2.18
CA VAL A 18 13.61 -1.00 2.79
C VAL A 18 13.94 0.09 3.80
N ASP A 19 12.99 1.01 4.04
CA ASP A 19 13.22 2.30 4.70
C ASP A 19 13.75 2.17 6.14
N ASP A 20 13.55 1.02 6.80
CA ASP A 20 14.06 0.78 8.15
C ASP A 20 14.77 -0.57 8.31
N LYS A 21 16.08 -0.57 8.03
CA LYS A 21 16.98 -1.72 8.23
C LYS A 21 17.11 -2.16 9.71
N ALA A 22 16.60 -1.38 10.67
CA ALA A 22 16.58 -1.80 12.07
C ALA A 22 15.41 -2.77 12.36
N THR A 23 14.37 -2.76 11.53
CA THR A 23 13.23 -3.68 11.66
C THR A 23 13.53 -5.05 11.06
N VAL A 24 12.87 -6.10 11.58
CA VAL A 24 12.95 -7.46 11.02
C VAL A 24 12.44 -7.47 9.58
N GLU A 25 11.36 -6.74 9.29
CA GLU A 25 10.75 -6.65 7.96
C GLU A 25 11.67 -5.96 6.95
N GLY A 26 12.34 -4.86 7.32
CA GLY A 26 13.26 -4.14 6.44
C GLY A 26 14.55 -4.92 6.14
N ARG A 27 15.05 -5.73 7.08
CA ARG A 27 16.17 -6.66 6.82
C ARG A 27 15.77 -7.75 5.84
N LEU A 28 14.61 -8.37 6.04
CA LEU A 28 14.09 -9.37 5.10
C LEU A 28 13.92 -8.79 3.70
N ALA A 29 13.39 -7.57 3.58
CA ALA A 29 13.29 -6.88 2.29
C ALA A 29 14.67 -6.66 1.64
N SER A 30 15.66 -6.19 2.40
CA SER A 30 17.03 -5.96 1.91
C SER A 30 17.72 -7.27 1.48
N ASP A 31 17.57 -8.34 2.26
CA ASP A 31 18.15 -9.65 1.95
C ASP A 31 17.56 -10.22 0.66
N LEU A 32 16.25 -10.02 0.45
CA LEU A 32 15.55 -10.52 -0.73
C LEU A 32 15.88 -9.72 -1.99
N ILE A 33 16.03 -8.40 -1.90
CA ILE A 33 16.52 -7.57 -3.02
C ILE A 33 17.92 -8.02 -3.43
N THR A 34 18.80 -8.24 -2.45
CA THR A 34 20.19 -8.65 -2.69
C THR A 34 20.28 -10.07 -3.25
N ALA A 35 19.48 -11.01 -2.73
CA ALA A 35 19.52 -12.41 -3.14
C ALA A 35 19.07 -12.65 -4.59
N TYR A 36 18.26 -11.75 -5.13
CA TYR A 36 17.61 -11.92 -6.43
C TYR A 36 17.93 -10.84 -7.45
N ASP A 37 18.86 -9.93 -7.13
CA ASP A 37 19.21 -8.76 -7.95
C ASP A 37 17.97 -8.00 -8.45
N PHE A 38 16.93 -7.92 -7.60
CA PHE A 38 15.70 -7.28 -8.01
C PHE A 38 15.89 -5.78 -8.07
N SER A 39 15.32 -5.17 -9.11
CA SER A 39 14.95 -3.76 -9.00
C SER A 39 14.03 -3.62 -7.78
N SER A 40 14.18 -2.54 -7.01
CA SER A 40 13.32 -2.28 -5.84
C SER A 40 11.82 -2.32 -6.16
N VAL A 41 11.47 -2.15 -7.45
CA VAL A 41 10.13 -2.35 -8.01
C VAL A 41 9.87 -3.84 -8.25
N VAL A 42 8.86 -4.36 -7.55
CA VAL A 42 8.47 -5.78 -7.58
C VAL A 42 7.17 -6.04 -8.34
N GLY A 43 6.46 -4.99 -8.73
CA GLY A 43 5.27 -5.10 -9.57
C GLY A 43 4.71 -3.77 -10.07
N ARG A 44 3.83 -3.86 -11.06
CA ARG A 44 3.04 -2.74 -11.61
C ARG A 44 1.57 -2.95 -11.22
N LEU A 45 0.97 -1.93 -10.62
CA LEU A 45 -0.41 -1.94 -10.16
C LEU A 45 -1.25 -1.07 -11.08
N GLN A 46 -2.47 -1.51 -11.35
CA GLN A 46 -3.45 -0.82 -12.19
C GLN A 46 -4.72 -0.53 -11.40
N ASN A 47 -5.33 0.62 -11.68
CA ASN A 47 -6.58 1.08 -11.08
C ASN A 47 -6.55 1.04 -9.54
N VAL A 48 -5.53 1.66 -8.96
CA VAL A 48 -5.36 1.73 -7.51
C VAL A 48 -6.33 2.76 -6.93
N LYS A 49 -7.08 2.35 -5.91
CA LYS A 49 -7.95 3.21 -5.11
C LYS A 49 -7.43 3.24 -3.68
N VAL A 50 -7.12 4.43 -3.19
CA VAL A 50 -6.70 4.64 -1.80
C VAL A 50 -7.80 5.39 -1.05
N GLN A 51 -8.19 4.89 0.11
CA GLN A 51 -9.16 5.49 1.00
C GLN A 51 -8.49 5.84 2.34
N VAL A 52 -8.70 7.07 2.78
CA VAL A 52 -8.32 7.53 4.11
C VAL A 52 -9.58 7.78 4.92
N GLU A 53 -9.72 7.05 6.02
CA GLU A 53 -10.84 7.18 6.96
C GLU A 53 -10.33 7.77 8.28
N ASN A 54 -10.94 8.87 8.72
CA ASN A 54 -10.68 9.45 10.03
C ASN A 54 -11.86 9.15 10.95
N VAL A 55 -11.59 8.45 12.05
CA VAL A 55 -12.61 8.13 13.05
C VAL A 55 -12.88 9.38 13.88
N LEU A 56 -14.03 10.02 13.65
CA LEU A 56 -14.45 11.20 14.41
C LEU A 56 -15.43 10.81 15.52
N LYS A 57 -15.19 11.31 16.74
CA LYS A 57 -16.08 11.08 17.89
C LYS A 57 -16.75 12.38 18.33
N PRO A 58 -18.08 12.44 18.43
CA PRO A 58 -18.78 13.63 18.89
C PRO A 58 -18.65 13.80 20.40
N TYR A 59 -18.21 14.97 20.84
CA TYR A 59 -18.20 15.37 22.23
C TYR A 59 -19.46 16.18 22.56
N HIS A 60 -20.14 15.80 23.65
CA HIS A 60 -21.32 16.48 24.14
C HIS A 60 -21.04 17.04 25.53
N GLU A 61 -21.20 18.35 25.68
CA GLU A 61 -21.24 18.97 27.00
C GLU A 61 -22.53 18.58 27.74
N LEU A 62 -22.45 18.52 29.07
CA LEU A 62 -23.57 18.14 29.91
C LEU A 62 -24.75 19.11 29.68
N GLY A 63 -25.91 18.56 29.33
CA GLY A 63 -27.13 19.33 29.08
C GLY A 63 -27.29 19.87 27.66
N LYS A 64 -26.33 19.64 26.75
CA LYS A 64 -26.46 19.96 25.32
C LYS A 64 -26.90 18.74 24.53
N ARG A 65 -27.85 18.93 23.61
CA ARG A 65 -28.36 17.86 22.70
C ARG A 65 -27.54 17.73 21.42
N PHE A 66 -26.83 18.79 21.03
CA PHE A 66 -25.91 18.77 19.90
C PHE A 66 -24.47 18.64 20.39
N ALA A 67 -23.65 17.95 19.58
CA ALA A 67 -22.22 17.87 19.81
C ALA A 67 -21.61 19.28 19.73
N THR A 68 -20.80 19.64 20.72
CA THR A 68 -20.11 20.92 20.76
C THR A 68 -18.77 20.87 20.02
N GLU A 69 -18.19 19.68 19.90
CA GLU A 69 -16.89 19.46 19.25
C GLU A 69 -16.83 18.06 18.61
N LEU A 70 -16.09 17.93 17.50
CA LEU A 70 -15.68 16.64 16.95
C LEU A 70 -14.24 16.37 17.32
N ARG A 71 -13.99 15.29 18.06
CA ARG A 71 -12.63 14.90 18.45
C ARG A 71 -12.04 13.95 17.41
N PRO A 72 -10.83 14.25 16.89
CA PRO A 72 -10.15 13.36 15.96
C PRO A 72 -9.71 12.08 16.69
N GLY A 73 -9.92 10.95 16.04
CA GLY A 73 -9.49 9.63 16.50
C GLY A 73 -8.42 9.06 15.59
N ASN A 74 -8.45 7.74 15.41
CA ASN A 74 -7.47 7.05 14.59
C ASN A 74 -7.69 7.35 13.10
N ILE A 75 -6.58 7.41 12.37
CA ILE A 75 -6.58 7.48 10.90
C ILE A 75 -6.31 6.08 10.38
N ASN A 76 -7.23 5.56 9.57
CA ASN A 76 -7.08 4.29 8.89
C ASN A 76 -6.85 4.54 7.41
N VAL A 77 -5.79 3.93 6.87
CA VAL A 77 -5.51 3.94 5.43
C VAL A 77 -5.77 2.53 4.90
N SER A 78 -6.66 2.43 3.93
CA SER A 78 -6.96 1.20 3.21
C SER A 78 -7.04 1.45 1.72
N GLY A 79 -7.05 0.39 0.94
CA GLY A 79 -7.23 0.53 -0.49
C GLY A 79 -7.51 -0.77 -1.22
N PHE A 80 -7.75 -0.59 -2.51
CA PHE A 80 -8.06 -1.65 -3.45
C PHE A 80 -7.20 -1.49 -4.70
N VAL A 81 -6.73 -2.61 -5.24
CA VAL A 81 -6.05 -2.68 -6.53
C VAL A 81 -6.79 -3.70 -7.39
N GLU A 82 -7.16 -3.29 -8.59
CA GLU A 82 -7.88 -4.19 -9.51
C GLU A 82 -6.97 -5.28 -10.05
N ARG A 83 -5.80 -4.88 -10.55
CA ARG A 83 -4.83 -5.78 -11.16
C ARG A 83 -3.42 -5.39 -10.81
N ALA A 84 -2.58 -6.37 -10.53
CA ALA A 84 -1.17 -6.20 -10.31
C ALA A 84 -0.37 -7.24 -11.11
N HIS A 85 0.51 -6.75 -11.98
CA HIS A 85 1.51 -7.56 -12.65
C HIS A 85 2.71 -7.67 -11.73
N VAL A 86 2.99 -8.89 -11.29
CA VAL A 86 3.99 -9.14 -10.25
C VAL A 86 5.03 -10.12 -10.75
N ASN A 87 6.25 -10.01 -10.26
CA ASN A 87 7.25 -11.04 -10.53
C ASN A 87 6.88 -12.31 -9.73
N GLY A 88 7.11 -13.51 -10.26
CA GLY A 88 6.87 -14.77 -9.54
C GLY A 88 7.62 -14.88 -8.21
N ALA A 89 8.72 -14.14 -8.06
CA ALA A 89 9.41 -14.01 -6.78
C ALA A 89 8.59 -13.28 -5.70
N LEU A 90 7.66 -12.39 -6.08
CA LEU A 90 6.76 -11.71 -5.14
C LEU A 90 5.90 -12.73 -4.37
N ILE A 91 5.54 -13.86 -4.96
CA ILE A 91 4.78 -14.92 -4.27
C ILE A 91 5.57 -15.44 -3.06
N ARG A 92 6.87 -15.66 -3.25
CA ARG A 92 7.78 -16.03 -2.16
C ARG A 92 7.89 -14.91 -1.13
N LEU A 93 7.91 -13.65 -1.56
CA LEU A 93 7.95 -12.49 -0.67
C LEU A 93 6.69 -12.39 0.19
N LEU A 94 5.49 -12.55 -0.40
CA LEU A 94 4.21 -12.48 0.31
C LEU A 94 4.09 -13.53 1.41
N LEU A 95 4.64 -14.73 1.18
CA LEU A 95 4.68 -15.82 2.15
C LEU A 95 5.88 -15.72 3.12
N GLY A 96 6.80 -14.78 2.89
CA GLY A 96 8.01 -14.59 3.67
C GLY A 96 8.82 -15.89 3.82
N GLU A 97 9.20 -16.19 5.06
CA GLU A 97 9.90 -17.44 5.37
C GLU A 97 9.01 -18.69 5.28
N GLY A 98 7.68 -18.53 5.24
CA GLY A 98 6.74 -19.63 5.07
C GLY A 98 6.79 -20.32 3.71
N ALA A 99 7.39 -19.67 2.71
CA ALA A 99 7.68 -20.28 1.42
C ALA A 99 8.92 -21.20 1.42
N LYS A 100 9.69 -21.26 2.53
CA LYS A 100 10.81 -22.20 2.69
C LYS A 100 10.28 -23.57 3.14
N SER A 101 10.96 -24.65 2.72
CA SER A 101 10.66 -26.01 3.17
C SER A 101 11.82 -26.56 3.99
N PRO A 102 11.60 -27.02 5.25
CA PRO A 102 10.34 -26.98 5.98
C PRO A 102 9.97 -25.55 6.44
N PRO A 103 8.66 -25.23 6.60
CA PRO A 103 8.25 -23.92 7.08
C PRO A 103 8.72 -23.70 8.53
N PRO A 104 9.14 -22.48 8.90
CA PRO A 104 9.57 -22.19 10.27
C PRO A 104 8.42 -22.33 11.27
N ILE A 105 8.74 -22.77 12.49
CA ILE A 105 7.78 -23.05 13.56
C ILE A 105 7.47 -21.78 14.39
N GLY A 106 7.95 -20.61 13.96
CA GLY A 106 7.84 -19.32 14.67
C GLY A 106 7.00 -18.28 13.93
N ALA A 107 6.97 -17.05 14.46
CA ALA A 107 6.31 -15.93 13.80
C ALA A 107 6.99 -15.63 12.46
N ILE A 108 6.25 -15.78 11.36
CA ILE A 108 6.73 -15.48 10.01
C ILE A 108 6.50 -13.99 9.78
N ALA A 109 7.57 -13.20 9.79
CA ALA A 109 7.48 -11.79 9.44
C ALA A 109 7.15 -11.65 7.95
N GLN A 110 6.08 -10.92 7.66
CA GLN A 110 5.70 -10.55 6.29
C GLN A 110 6.44 -9.26 5.92
N PRO A 111 7.02 -9.17 4.71
CA PRO A 111 7.62 -7.94 4.25
C PRO A 111 6.56 -6.85 4.10
N THR A 112 6.98 -5.62 4.35
CA THR A 112 6.19 -4.42 4.11
C THR A 112 6.48 -3.85 2.72
N PHE A 113 5.46 -3.30 2.07
CA PHE A 113 5.58 -2.70 0.75
C PHE A 113 5.26 -1.21 0.80
N ASN A 114 5.76 -0.47 -0.18
CA ASN A 114 5.35 0.89 -0.47
C ASN A 114 4.69 0.92 -1.85
N ILE A 115 3.59 1.65 -2.00
CA ILE A 115 2.96 1.89 -3.30
C ILE A 115 3.23 3.33 -3.70
N VAL A 116 3.79 3.53 -4.89
CA VAL A 116 4.04 4.86 -5.45
C VAL A 116 3.09 5.06 -6.62
N ILE A 117 2.19 6.04 -6.49
CA ILE A 117 1.16 6.39 -7.47
C ILE A 117 1.53 7.73 -8.08
N ARG A 118 1.52 7.82 -9.41
CA ARG A 118 1.64 9.11 -10.11
C ARG A 118 0.25 9.60 -10.46
N LEU A 119 -0.06 10.82 -10.03
CA LEU A 119 -1.32 11.49 -10.26
C LEU A 119 -1.04 12.68 -11.18
N GLY A 120 -1.67 12.68 -12.36
CA GLY A 120 -1.73 13.88 -13.19
C GLY A 120 -2.69 14.88 -12.58
N ASN A 121 -2.31 16.15 -12.51
CA ASN A 121 -3.21 17.19 -12.04
C ASN A 121 -4.20 17.56 -13.16
N PRO A 122 -5.53 17.28 -13.01
CA PRO A 122 -6.51 17.58 -14.06
C PRO A 122 -6.71 19.08 -14.27
N ALA A 123 -6.37 19.92 -13.28
CA ALA A 123 -6.45 21.37 -13.39
C ALA A 123 -5.19 21.98 -14.04
N TYR A 124 -4.03 21.30 -13.92
CA TYR A 124 -2.75 21.73 -14.48
C TYR A 124 -1.99 20.54 -15.10
N PRO A 125 -2.19 20.25 -16.38
CA PRO A 125 -1.64 19.06 -17.04
C PRO A 125 -0.10 18.99 -17.07
N THR A 126 0.58 20.11 -16.85
CA THR A 126 2.04 20.20 -16.76
C THR A 126 2.59 19.76 -15.41
N ASN A 127 1.74 19.70 -14.38
CA ASN A 127 2.14 19.34 -13.03
C ASN A 127 1.74 17.89 -12.73
N SER A 128 2.63 17.18 -12.06
CA SER A 128 2.36 15.84 -11.56
C SER A 128 2.62 15.76 -10.07
N SER A 129 1.73 15.07 -9.37
CA SER A 129 1.90 14.75 -7.96
C SER A 129 2.24 13.27 -7.81
N THR A 130 3.18 12.97 -6.93
CA THR A 130 3.52 11.61 -6.54
C THR A 130 2.92 11.33 -5.17
N LEU A 131 2.02 10.37 -5.10
CA LEU A 131 1.43 9.89 -3.85
C LEU A 131 2.12 8.58 -3.46
N THR A 132 2.76 8.58 -2.28
CA THR A 132 3.42 7.41 -1.73
C THR A 132 2.63 6.87 -0.54
N VAL A 133 2.21 5.61 -0.63
CA VAL A 133 1.54 4.87 0.43
C VAL A 133 2.56 3.96 1.11
N PHE A 134 2.79 4.15 2.41
CA PHE A 134 3.86 3.48 3.15
C PHE A 134 3.35 2.34 4.02
N GLY A 135 4.17 1.30 4.14
CA GLY A 135 3.90 0.18 5.06
C GLY A 135 2.65 -0.60 4.67
N VAL A 136 2.46 -0.80 3.38
CA VAL A 136 1.37 -1.55 2.79
C VAL A 136 1.52 -3.03 3.14
N LYS A 137 0.43 -3.60 3.65
CA LYS A 137 0.22 -5.04 3.81
C LYS A 137 -1.07 -5.43 3.11
N PHE A 138 -0.99 -6.47 2.27
CA PHE A 138 -2.16 -7.00 1.58
C PHE A 138 -2.98 -7.86 2.54
N GLU A 139 -4.30 -7.64 2.57
CA GLU A 139 -5.23 -8.46 3.36
C GLU A 139 -5.71 -9.66 2.57
N SER A 140 -5.92 -9.48 1.26
CA SER A 140 -6.38 -10.52 0.36
C SER A 140 -5.66 -10.39 -0.98
N TRP A 141 -5.34 -11.54 -1.57
CA TRP A 141 -4.79 -11.64 -2.91
C TRP A 141 -5.23 -12.91 -3.61
N ASN A 142 -5.60 -12.77 -4.88
CA ASN A 142 -5.96 -13.87 -5.75
C ASN A 142 -5.02 -13.88 -6.94
N PHE A 143 -4.55 -15.06 -7.35
CA PHE A 143 -3.69 -15.22 -8.52
C PHE A 143 -4.51 -15.71 -9.71
N SER A 144 -4.35 -15.02 -10.83
CA SER A 144 -4.63 -15.55 -12.15
C SER A 144 -3.29 -15.89 -12.79
N LEU A 145 -3.15 -17.12 -13.28
CA LEU A 145 -1.91 -17.64 -13.85
C LEU A 145 -2.11 -17.84 -15.37
N PRO A 146 -2.08 -16.77 -16.18
CA PRO A 146 -1.92 -16.92 -17.63
C PRO A 146 -0.53 -17.52 -17.93
N GLU A 147 -0.38 -18.16 -19.10
CA GLU A 147 0.84 -18.92 -19.47
C GLU A 147 2.15 -18.11 -19.34
N ASP A 148 2.09 -16.78 -19.52
CA ASP A 148 3.28 -15.93 -19.67
C ASP A 148 3.57 -14.97 -18.49
N ASP A 149 2.64 -14.77 -17.54
CA ASP A 149 2.80 -13.71 -16.53
C ASP A 149 2.08 -14.02 -15.20
N PHE A 150 2.59 -13.51 -14.07
CA PHE A 150 1.89 -13.62 -12.79
C PHE A 150 1.02 -12.40 -12.57
N VAL A 151 -0.30 -12.60 -12.60
CA VAL A 151 -1.28 -11.53 -12.39
C VAL A 151 -2.00 -11.76 -11.07
N MET A 152 -1.96 -10.76 -10.20
CA MET A 152 -2.79 -10.70 -9.01
C MET A 152 -4.02 -9.84 -9.29
N GLU A 153 -5.20 -10.30 -8.87
CA GLU A 153 -6.46 -9.62 -9.11
C GLU A 153 -7.22 -9.35 -7.81
N ALA A 154 -7.95 -8.23 -7.80
CA ALA A 154 -8.82 -7.80 -6.71
C ALA A 154 -8.15 -7.80 -5.33
N LEU A 155 -7.03 -7.08 -5.23
CA LEU A 155 -6.24 -6.97 -4.00
C LEU A 155 -6.87 -5.93 -3.06
N THR A 156 -6.96 -6.27 -1.78
CA THR A 156 -7.22 -5.29 -0.72
C THR A 156 -6.00 -5.13 0.16
N PHE A 157 -5.75 -3.92 0.64
CA PHE A 157 -4.61 -3.63 1.50
C PHE A 157 -4.94 -2.63 2.61
N ARG A 158 -4.11 -2.67 3.65
CA ARG A 158 -3.98 -1.61 4.66
C ARG A 158 -2.60 -1.01 4.62
N ALA A 159 -2.49 0.25 5.01
CA ALA A 159 -1.22 0.97 5.06
C ALA A 159 -1.07 1.74 6.37
N LEU A 160 0.17 2.12 6.69
CA LEU A 160 0.49 2.88 7.89
C LEU A 160 0.23 4.38 7.70
N ARG A 161 0.61 4.92 6.54
CA ARG A 161 0.48 6.35 6.23
C ARG A 161 0.56 6.60 4.73
N ILE A 162 0.22 7.82 4.33
CA ILE A 162 0.41 8.35 2.98
C ILE A 162 1.25 9.63 3.02
N SER A 163 2.01 9.93 1.97
CA SER A 163 2.57 11.26 1.69
C SER A 163 2.30 11.63 0.24
N SER A 164 2.18 12.92 -0.02
CA SER A 164 2.07 13.45 -1.39
C SER A 164 3.19 14.46 -1.59
N GLU A 165 3.87 14.37 -2.71
CA GLU A 165 4.88 15.33 -3.16
C GLU A 165 4.43 15.88 -4.51
N GLU A 166 4.38 17.20 -4.64
CA GLU A 166 4.11 17.85 -5.92
C GLU A 166 5.44 18.23 -6.57
N THR A 167 5.60 17.88 -7.84
CA THR A 167 6.74 18.34 -8.63
C THR A 167 6.26 19.56 -9.40
N ASP A 168 6.68 20.75 -8.96
CA ASP A 168 6.52 21.97 -9.74
C ASP A 168 7.32 21.85 -11.04
N GLY A 169 6.68 22.16 -12.16
CA GLY A 169 7.32 22.25 -13.48
C GLY A 169 8.11 23.53 -13.67
#